data_AF-A0A8I2AIC4-F1
#
_entry.id   AF-A0A8I2AIC4-F1
#
_cell.length_a   1.000
_cell.length_b   1.000
_cell.length_c   1.000
_cell.angle_alpha   90.00
_cell.angle_beta   90.00
_cell.angle_gamma   90.00
#
_symmetry.space_group_name_H-M   'P 1'
#
loop_
_entity.id
_entity.type
_entity.pdbx_description
1 polymer ?
#
loop_
_entity_poly.entity_id
_entity_poly.type
_entity_poly.pdbx_seq_one_letter_code
_entity_poly.pdbx_strand_id
1 'polypeptide(L)' 'MYPNPVKDYQIIESGPQISEAILLYNLSGKLVLRSWLQTQTQRLSTSFLPSELYLWNIQYHGKTIEQGKWTKE' A
#
# COMPACT_ATOMS: atom_id res chain seq x y z
N MET A 1 7.42 25.74 -12.86
CA MET A 1 7.49 24.92 -11.64
C MET A 1 6.96 23.54 -11.99
N TYR A 2 7.86 22.56 -12.12
CA TYR A 2 7.54 21.16 -12.41
C TYR A 2 7.36 20.42 -11.07
N PRO A 3 6.42 19.47 -10.92
CA PRO A 3 6.27 18.73 -9.67
C PRO A 3 7.51 17.86 -9.44
N ASN A 4 8.09 17.95 -8.24
CA ASN A 4 9.31 17.24 -7.87
C ASN A 4 8.99 15.75 -7.61
N PRO A 5 9.72 14.77 -8.18
CA PRO A 5 9.25 13.40 -8.43
C PRO A 5 9.58 12.38 -7.33
N VAL A 6 9.44 12.75 -6.05
CA VAL A 6 9.80 11.85 -4.95
C VAL A 6 8.56 11.03 -4.51
N LYS A 7 8.31 9.95 -5.25
CA LYS A 7 7.47 8.78 -4.91
C LYS A 7 6.13 9.08 -4.21
N ASP A 8 5.21 9.73 -4.92
CA ASP A 8 3.83 9.95 -4.46
C ASP A 8 2.93 8.71 -4.54
N TYR A 9 3.44 7.58 -5.02
CA TYR A 9 2.65 6.39 -5.25
C TYR A 9 3.40 5.09 -4.99
N GLN A 10 2.71 4.15 -4.36
CA GLN A 10 3.13 2.76 -4.25
C GLN A 10 2.36 1.92 -5.27
N ILE A 11 3.07 1.08 -6.01
CA ILE A 11 2.46 0.09 -6.91
C ILE A 11 2.47 -1.26 -6.18
N ILE A 12 1.31 -1.90 -6.13
CA ILE A 12 1.17 -3.26 -5.61
C ILE A 12 0.59 -4.11 -6.74
N GLU A 13 1.25 -5.24 -7.00
CA GLU A 13 0.83 -6.24 -7.96
C GLU A 13 0.34 -7.47 -7.20
N SER A 14 -0.84 -7.98 -7.54
CA SER A 14 -1.46 -9.14 -6.91
C SER A 14 -1.81 -10.21 -7.94
N GLY A 15 -2.01 -11.45 -7.47
CA GLY A 15 -2.52 -12.56 -8.28
C GLY A 15 -3.94 -12.34 -8.82
N PRO A 16 -4.44 -13.25 -9.68
CA PRO A 16 -5.61 -13.03 -10.54
C PRO A 16 -7.02 -12.99 -9.88
N GLN A 17 -7.18 -12.63 -8.59
CA GLN A 17 -8.51 -12.59 -7.92
C GLN A 17 -8.63 -11.34 -6.99
N ILE A 18 -9.42 -10.30 -7.34
CA ILE A 18 -10.84 -9.94 -7.04
C ILE A 18 -11.18 -9.82 -5.53
N SER A 19 -11.38 -8.57 -5.06
CA SER A 19 -11.93 -8.16 -3.74
C SER A 19 -11.04 -8.27 -2.50
N GLU A 20 -9.77 -7.93 -2.63
CA GLU A 20 -8.82 -7.92 -1.52
C GLU A 20 -8.62 -6.50 -0.97
N ALA A 21 -8.26 -6.39 0.31
CA ALA A 21 -7.92 -5.10 0.91
C ALA A 21 -6.41 -5.00 1.11
N ILE A 22 -5.80 -3.96 0.55
CA ILE A 22 -4.45 -3.53 0.88
C ILE A 22 -4.53 -2.66 2.12
N LEU A 23 -3.77 -3.04 3.14
CA LEU A 23 -3.62 -2.29 4.38
C LEU A 23 -2.18 -1.88 4.55
N LEU A 24 -1.96 -0.60 4.86
CA LEU A 24 -0.64 -0.05 5.13
C LEU A 24 -0.58 0.43 6.58
N TYR A 25 0.48 0.07 7.27
CA TYR A 25 0.71 0.37 8.68
C TYR A 25 2.04 1.08 8.86
N ASN A 26 2.10 2.01 9.81
CA ASN A 26 3.37 2.54 10.28
C ASN A 26 4.05 1.56 11.27
N LEU A 27 5.28 1.86 11.70
CA LEU A 27 6.02 1.00 12.65
C LEU A 27 5.40 0.91 14.04
N SER A 28 4.52 1.83 14.41
CA SER A 28 3.73 1.74 15.64
C SER A 28 2.54 0.78 15.51
N GLY A 29 2.33 0.17 14.34
CA GLY A 29 1.19 -0.70 14.06
C GLY A 29 -0.12 0.05 13.75
N LYS A 30 -0.07 1.36 13.57
CA LYS A 30 -1.25 2.17 13.20
C LYS A 30 -1.55 2.00 11.72
N LEU A 31 -2.80 1.67 11.38
CA LEU A 31 -3.29 1.67 10.00
C LEU A 31 -3.30 3.11 9.46
N VAL A 32 -2.55 3.36 8.39
CA VAL A 32 -2.42 4.67 7.75
C VAL A 32 -3.09 4.76 6.38
N LEU A 33 -3.30 3.62 5.72
CA LEU A 33 -4.03 3.56 4.45
C LEU A 33 -4.75 2.20 4.34
N ARG A 34 -5.99 2.25 3.83
CA ARG A 34 -6.76 1.08 3.40
C ARG A 34 -7.25 1.33 1.98
N SER A 35 -7.01 0.39 1.08
CA SER A 35 -7.50 0.45 -0.30
C SER A 35 -7.99 -0.92 -0.74
N TRP A 36 -9.01 -0.94 -1.58
CA TRP A 36 -9.49 -2.19 -2.19
C TRP A 36 -8.73 -2.45 -3.50
N LEU A 37 -8.28 -3.68 -3.72
CA LEU A 37 -7.75 -4.16 -4.99
C LEU A 37 -8.90 -4.34 -5.97
N GLN A 38 -8.99 -3.41 -6.91
CA GLN A 38 -9.97 -3.46 -8.00
C GLN A 38 -9.39 -4.14 -9.24
N THR A 39 -8.06 -4.14 -9.36
CA THR A 39 -7.29 -4.66 -10.50
C THR A 39 -6.03 -5.37 -9.99
N GLN A 40 -5.40 -6.19 -10.84
CA GLN A 40 -4.13 -6.89 -10.52
C GLN A 40 -2.98 -5.92 -10.19
N THR A 41 -3.04 -4.69 -10.70
CA THR A 41 -2.08 -3.64 -10.37
C THR A 41 -2.85 -2.48 -9.75
N GLN A 42 -2.51 -2.13 -8.51
CA GLN A 42 -3.10 -0.99 -7.82
C GLN A 42 -2.05 0.09 -7.58
N ARG A 43 -2.37 1.32 -7.98
CA ARG A 43 -1.59 2.51 -7.65
C ARG A 43 -2.21 3.18 -6.42
N LEU A 44 -1.46 3.25 -5.33
CA LEU A 44 -1.88 3.88 -4.09
C LEU A 44 -1.26 5.26 -3.99
N SER A 45 -2.07 6.30 -3.78
CA SER A 45 -1.54 7.63 -3.44
C SER A 45 -0.96 7.59 -2.03
N THR A 46 0.29 8.02 -1.88
CA THR A 46 1.03 8.04 -0.62
C THR A 46 1.62 9.41 -0.33
N SER A 47 1.28 10.44 -1.09
CA SER A 47 1.81 11.81 -0.96
C SER A 47 1.64 12.39 0.45
N PHE A 48 0.56 12.03 1.14
CA PHE A 48 0.24 12.46 2.50
C PHE A 48 1.01 11.74 3.61
N LEU A 49 1.76 10.69 3.29
CA LEU A 49 2.52 9.91 4.26
C LEU A 49 3.93 10.51 4.46
N PRO A 50 4.47 10.56 5.69
CA PRO A 50 5.87 10.94 5.90
C PRO A 50 6.85 9.90 5.33
N SER A 51 8.08 10.33 5.04
CA SER A 51 9.17 9.44 4.60
C SER A 51 9.63 8.54 5.76
N GLU A 52 9.13 7.31 5.78
CA GLU A 52 9.35 6.32 6.84
C GLU A 52 9.24 4.89 6.29
N LEU A 53 9.50 3.89 7.13
CA LEU A 53 9.23 2.48 6.84
C LEU A 53 7.78 2.13 7.17
N TYR A 54 7.09 1.53 6.21
CA TYR A 54 5.73 1.02 6.34
C TYR A 54 5.70 -0.49 6.16
N LEU A 55 4.74 -1.12 6.84
CA LEU A 55 4.38 -2.51 6.63
C LEU A 55 3.07 -2.55 5.85
N TRP A 56 3.00 -3.38 4.81
CA TRP A 56 1.75 -3.59 4.09
C TRP A 56 1.33 -5.06 4.18
N ASN A 57 0.03 -5.28 4.14
CA ASN A 57 -0.53 -6.61 3.92
C ASN A 57 -1.72 -6.55 2.96
N ILE A 58 -1.95 -7.67 2.29
CA ILE A 58 -3.13 -7.93 1.47
C ILE A 58 -3.99 -8.92 2.24
N GLN A 59 -5.25 -8.53 2.45
CA GLN A 59 -6.23 -9.35 3.14
C GLN A 59 -7.31 -9.85 2.18
N TYR A 60 -7.55 -11.16 2.24
CA TYR A 60 -8.65 -11.85 1.56
C TYR A 60 -9.50 -12.60 2.60
N HIS A 61 -10.81 -12.32 2.65
CA HIS A 61 -11.73 -12.89 3.65
C HIS A 61 -11.22 -12.81 5.10
N GLY A 62 -10.59 -11.69 5.46
CA GLY A 62 -10.06 -11.45 6.82
C GLY A 62 -8.75 -12.19 7.13
N LYS A 63 -8.16 -12.90 6.17
CA LYS A 63 -6.84 -13.54 6.30
C LYS A 63 -5.79 -12.76 5.51
N THR A 64 -4.61 -12.60 6.10
CA THR A 64 -3.44 -12.09 5.37
C THR A 64 -2.95 -13.15 4.41
N ILE A 65 -2.92 -12.83 3.11
CA ILE A 65 -2.43 -13.72 2.06
C ILE A 65 -1.06 -13.29 1.53
N GLU A 66 -0.73 -11.99 1.67
CA GLU A 66 0.55 -11.43 1.28
C GLU A 66 0.91 -10.29 2.22
N GLN A 67 2.21 -10.08 2.45
CA GLN A 67 2.71 -8.99 3.27
C GLN A 67 4.12 -8.59 2.85
N GLY A 68 4.46 -7.35 3.14
CA GLY A 68 5.79 -6.83 2.88
C GLY A 68 6.09 -5.56 3.63
N LYS A 69 7.25 -5.00 3.31
CA LYS A 69 7.73 -3.74 3.85
C LYS A 69 8.04 -2.78 2.71
N TRP A 70 7.80 -1.50 2.93
CA TRP A 70 8.05 -0.46 1.96
C TRP A 70 8.63 0.77 2.67
N THR A 71 9.79 1.24 2.20
CA THR A 71 10.37 2.49 2.68
C THR A 71 9.95 3.62 1.74
N LYS A 72 9.25 4.61 2.29
CA LYS A 72 9.01 5.87 1.60
C LYS A 72 10.26 6.76 1.74
N GLU A 73 10.80 7.19 0.61
CA GLU A 73 11.89 8.17 0.52
C GLU A 73 11.32 9.59 0.49
#